data_AF-A0A2E6KMW9-F1
#
_entry.id   AF-A0A2E6KMW9-F1
#
_cell.length_a   1.000
_cell.length_b   1.000
_cell.length_c   1.000
_cell.angle_alpha   90.00
_cell.angle_beta   90.00
_cell.angle_gamma   90.00
#
_symmetry.space_group_name_H-M   'P 1'
#
loop_
_entity.id
_entity.type
_entity.pdbx_description
1 polymer ?
#
loop_
_entity_poly.entity_id
_entity_poly.type
_entity_poly.pdbx_seq_one_letter_code
_entity_poly.pdbx_strand_id
1 'polypeptide(L)'
;MSLFSFLGSSSQAQISFFTLRQKLFGGAKKVGVDEFGNKYFEGKAKKGGAKTRRWVLYKNGDDSSQVPPLWHGWLHYQTDALPSDQDYLKKDWQEEHEPNHTGTKKAYLPSGHPLKGSKREPATGDYEAWTPSGTKG
;
A
#
# COMPACT_ATOMS: atom_id res chain seq x y z
N MET A 1 31.90 -16.79 7.02
CA MET A 1 30.61 -17.10 7.66
C MET A 1 30.05 -15.80 8.20
N SER A 2 28.95 -15.32 7.61
CA SER A 2 28.39 -13.98 7.87
C SER A 2 27.64 -13.95 9.21
N LEU A 3 28.09 -13.10 10.13
CA LEU A 3 27.50 -12.85 11.46
C LEU A 3 26.34 -11.83 11.41
N PHE A 4 25.64 -11.71 10.28
CA PHE A 4 24.45 -10.87 10.14
C PHE A 4 23.37 -11.66 9.41
N SER A 5 22.71 -12.56 10.13
CA SER A 5 21.48 -13.18 9.65
C SER A 5 20.62 -13.56 10.86
N PHE A 6 20.10 -12.56 11.55
CA PHE A 6 19.00 -12.71 12.49
C PHE A 6 18.16 -11.44 12.49
N LEU A 7 16.84 -11.61 12.29
CA LEU A 7 15.76 -10.62 12.24
C LEU A 7 15.53 -9.98 10.86
N GLY A 8 14.64 -10.65 10.10
CA GLY A 8 13.94 -10.05 8.99
C GLY A 8 13.00 -8.91 9.44
N SER A 9 12.59 -8.13 8.44
CA SER A 9 11.88 -6.85 8.50
C SER A 9 12.81 -5.64 8.58
N SER A 10 12.82 -4.89 7.48
CA SER A 10 13.50 -3.61 7.32
C SER A 10 12.92 -2.58 8.29
N SER A 11 13.44 -2.55 9.53
CA SER A 11 12.96 -1.63 10.56
C SER A 11 13.05 -0.17 10.06
N GLN A 12 11.97 0.59 10.28
CA GLN A 12 11.95 2.06 10.22
C GLN A 12 13.22 2.72 10.77
N ALA A 13 13.82 2.19 11.83
CA ALA A 13 15.04 2.76 12.42
C ALA A 13 16.24 2.69 11.47
N GLN A 14 16.37 1.59 10.71
CA GLN A 14 17.45 1.42 9.74
C GLN A 14 17.28 2.34 8.54
N ILE A 15 16.05 2.47 8.02
CA ILE A 15 15.73 3.38 6.91
C ILE A 15 15.87 4.84 7.36
N SER A 16 15.49 5.16 8.59
CA SER A 16 15.65 6.48 9.20
C SER A 16 17.13 6.85 9.35
N PHE A 17 17.95 5.94 9.88
CA PHE A 17 19.40 6.16 10.00
C PHE A 17 20.06 6.30 8.63
N PHE A 18 19.69 5.45 7.66
CA PHE A 18 20.15 5.58 6.28
C PHE A 18 19.78 6.95 5.69
N THR A 19 18.55 7.40 5.89
CA THR A 19 18.06 8.69 5.39
C THR A 19 18.82 9.85 6.05
N LEU A 20 19.03 9.81 7.36
CA LEU A 20 19.80 10.82 8.08
C LEU A 20 21.24 10.91 7.55
N ARG A 21 21.91 9.77 7.42
CA ARG A 21 23.26 9.69 6.84
C ARG A 21 23.29 10.25 5.41
N GLN A 22 22.33 9.89 4.57
CA GLN A 22 22.27 10.36 3.19
C GLN A 22 21.94 11.86 3.10
N LYS A 23 21.14 12.40 4.01
CA LYS A 23 20.84 13.83 4.06
C LYS A 23 22.07 14.65 4.49
N LEU A 24 22.84 14.14 5.46
CA LEU A 24 24.03 14.83 5.98
C LEU A 24 25.24 14.72 5.06
N PHE A 25 25.49 13.55 4.47
CA PHE A 25 26.74 13.26 3.75
C PHE A 25 26.54 12.81 2.29
N GLY A 26 25.33 12.45 1.90
CA GLY A 26 25.03 11.81 0.61
C GLY A 26 24.30 12.68 -0.42
N GLY A 27 23.88 13.89 -0.04
CA GLY A 27 23.13 14.80 -0.89
C GLY A 27 21.69 14.35 -1.17
N ALA A 28 21.04 13.66 -0.22
CA ALA A 28 19.62 13.35 -0.35
C ALA A 28 18.75 14.60 -0.24
N LYS A 29 17.80 14.76 -1.16
CA LYS A 29 16.80 15.82 -1.18
C LYS A 29 15.44 15.24 -0.78
N LYS A 30 14.74 15.93 0.12
CA LYS A 30 13.32 15.64 0.38
C LYS A 30 12.51 16.17 -0.79
N VAL A 31 11.74 15.28 -1.41
CA VAL A 31 10.95 15.56 -2.61
C VAL A 31 9.55 16.03 -2.23
N GLY A 32 8.89 15.31 -1.31
CA GLY A 32 7.56 15.69 -0.84
C GLY A 32 7.07 14.82 0.31
N VAL A 33 5.79 14.99 0.63
CA VAL A 33 5.04 14.24 1.63
C VAL A 33 3.67 13.91 1.03
N ASP A 34 3.17 12.71 1.25
CA ASP A 34 1.79 12.36 0.88
C ASP A 34 0.77 12.73 1.96
N GLU A 35 -0.51 12.51 1.66
CA GLU A 35 -1.65 12.72 2.56
C GLU A 35 -1.60 11.82 3.82
N PHE A 36 -0.98 10.65 3.72
CA PHE A 36 -0.79 9.72 4.85
C PHE A 36 0.43 10.10 5.72
N GLY A 37 1.24 11.06 5.27
CA GLY A 37 2.41 11.59 5.95
C GLY A 37 3.72 10.83 5.70
N ASN A 38 3.74 9.92 4.72
CA ASN A 38 4.97 9.29 4.25
C ASN A 38 5.85 10.32 3.55
N LYS A 39 7.16 10.26 3.78
CA LYS A 39 8.11 11.24 3.25
C LYS A 39 8.96 10.61 2.16
N TYR A 40 9.04 11.29 1.02
CA TYR A 40 9.74 10.80 -0.16
C TYR A 40 11.05 11.53 -0.37
N PHE A 41 12.09 10.77 -0.71
CA PHE A 41 13.46 11.26 -0.85
C PHE A 41 14.07 10.79 -2.16
N GLU A 42 14.88 11.66 -2.75
CA GLU A 42 15.73 11.37 -3.90
C GLU A 42 17.19 11.61 -3.53
N GLY A 43 18.07 10.71 -3.96
CA GLY A 43 19.51 10.81 -3.75
C GLY A 43 20.30 10.47 -5.01
N LYS A 44 21.60 10.73 -4.93
CA LYS A 44 22.54 10.44 -6.01
C LYS A 44 22.50 8.96 -6.41
N ALA A 45 22.75 8.71 -7.69
CA ALA A 45 22.90 7.37 -8.21
C ALA A 45 24.00 6.60 -7.45
N LYS A 46 23.85 5.26 -7.37
CA LYS A 46 24.95 4.41 -6.88
C LYS A 46 26.15 4.58 -7.81
N LYS A 47 27.38 4.47 -7.28
CA LYS A 47 28.59 4.40 -8.11
C LYS A 47 28.42 3.32 -9.19
N GLY A 48 28.44 3.73 -10.46
CA GLY A 48 28.22 2.84 -11.62
C GLY A 48 26.76 2.67 -12.06
N GLY A 49 25.80 3.35 -11.44
CA GLY A 49 24.39 3.36 -11.86
C GLY A 49 24.00 4.65 -12.56
N ALA A 50 23.07 4.57 -13.52
CA ALA A 50 22.55 5.73 -14.25
C ALA A 50 21.37 6.42 -13.55
N LYS A 51 20.56 5.66 -12.78
CA LYS A 51 19.34 6.18 -12.14
C LYS A 51 19.62 6.75 -10.74
N THR A 52 18.99 7.89 -10.44
CA THR A 52 18.93 8.42 -9.07
C THR A 52 18.26 7.42 -8.15
N ARG A 53 18.55 7.48 -6.85
CA ARG A 53 17.93 6.59 -5.86
C ARG A 53 16.70 7.27 -5.30
N ARG A 54 15.54 6.61 -5.39
CA ARG A 54 14.29 7.04 -4.75
C ARG A 54 13.94 6.10 -3.60
N TRP A 55 13.51 6.65 -2.47
CA TRP A 55 13.00 5.86 -1.34
C TRP A 55 11.94 6.63 -0.55
N VAL A 56 11.16 5.88 0.23
CA VAL A 56 10.11 6.40 1.11
C VAL A 56 10.45 6.10 2.56
N LEU A 57 10.08 7.02 3.44
CA LEU A 57 10.07 6.84 4.88
C LEU A 57 8.60 6.87 5.33
N TYR A 58 8.06 5.70 5.67
CA TYR A 58 6.67 5.58 6.10
C TYR A 58 6.43 6.25 7.45
N LYS A 59 5.23 6.78 7.64
CA LYS A 59 4.83 7.36 8.93
C LYS A 59 4.41 6.28 9.93
N ASN A 60 3.63 5.29 9.47
CA ASN A 60 2.94 4.34 10.34
C ASN A 60 3.22 2.88 9.92
N GLY A 61 4.27 2.29 10.47
CA GLY A 61 4.63 0.90 10.16
C GLY A 61 5.23 0.73 8.76
N ASP A 62 5.88 -0.40 8.56
CA ASP A 62 6.60 -0.72 7.31
C ASP A 62 5.68 -1.54 6.38
N ASP A 63 4.80 -0.86 5.63
CA ASP A 63 3.95 -1.51 4.63
C ASP A 63 3.99 -0.76 3.30
N SER A 64 4.39 -1.46 2.23
CA SER A 64 4.50 -0.88 0.89
C SER A 64 3.16 -0.51 0.26
N SER A 65 2.06 -1.11 0.72
CA SER A 65 0.73 -0.79 0.21
C SER A 65 0.21 0.59 0.67
N GLN A 66 0.89 1.25 1.62
CA GLN A 66 0.52 2.59 2.10
C GLN A 66 0.91 3.72 1.13
N VAL A 67 1.69 3.43 0.09
CA VAL A 67 2.10 4.42 -0.90
C VAL A 67 0.93 4.70 -1.86
N PRO A 68 0.46 5.95 -2.00
CA PRO A 68 -0.59 6.30 -2.95
C PRO A 68 -0.16 6.04 -4.41
N PRO A 69 -1.10 5.86 -5.35
CA PRO A 69 -0.78 5.48 -6.73
C PRO A 69 0.17 6.45 -7.45
N LEU A 70 0.00 7.77 -7.22
CA LEU A 70 0.86 8.80 -7.83
C LEU A 70 2.30 8.72 -7.32
N TRP A 71 2.46 8.58 -6.01
CA TRP A 71 3.78 8.41 -5.39
C TRP A 71 4.41 7.06 -5.76
N HIS A 72 3.60 6.03 -5.95
CA HIS A 72 4.06 4.72 -6.41
C HIS A 72 4.66 4.83 -7.82
N GLY A 73 3.98 5.52 -8.75
CA GLY A 73 4.49 5.74 -10.10
C GLY A 73 5.85 6.45 -10.11
N TRP A 74 6.01 7.50 -9.29
CA TRP A 74 7.29 8.19 -9.14
C TRP A 74 8.37 7.31 -8.50
N LEU A 75 8.03 6.60 -7.41
CA LEU A 75 8.98 5.75 -6.67
C LEU A 75 9.54 4.63 -7.55
N HIS A 76 8.71 4.08 -8.43
CA HIS A 76 9.07 2.98 -9.34
C HIS A 76 9.59 3.43 -10.71
N TYR A 77 9.93 4.72 -10.89
CA TYR A 77 10.44 5.29 -12.14
C TYR A 77 9.49 5.10 -13.33
N GLN A 78 8.17 5.03 -13.09
CA GLN A 78 7.17 5.02 -14.15
C GLN A 78 6.93 6.45 -14.68
N THR A 79 7.08 7.44 -13.80
CA THR A 79 6.99 8.86 -14.14
C THR A 79 8.07 9.64 -13.39
N ASP A 80 8.54 10.73 -14.00
CA ASP A 80 9.41 11.72 -13.36
C ASP A 80 8.61 12.89 -12.78
N ALA A 81 7.34 13.02 -13.13
CA ALA A 81 6.47 14.06 -12.59
C ALA A 81 6.17 13.78 -11.11
N LEU A 82 6.29 14.81 -10.28
CA LEU A 82 5.90 14.73 -8.88
C LEU A 82 4.39 14.87 -8.75
N PRO A 83 3.76 14.21 -7.76
CA PRO A 83 2.33 14.39 -7.50
C PRO A 83 1.97 15.84 -7.14
N SER A 84 2.92 16.64 -6.64
CA SER A 84 2.74 18.08 -6.38
C SER A 84 2.73 18.94 -7.64
N ASP A 85 3.32 18.46 -8.72
CA ASP A 85 3.57 19.23 -9.94
C ASP A 85 2.50 18.96 -11.01
N GLN A 86 1.64 17.97 -10.77
CA GLN A 86 0.51 17.66 -11.64
C GLN A 86 -0.76 18.30 -11.07
N ASP A 87 -1.50 18.99 -11.94
CA ASP A 87 -2.93 19.27 -11.77
C ASP A 87 -3.70 17.95 -11.82
N TYR A 88 -3.49 17.09 -10.83
CA TYR A 88 -4.12 15.79 -10.75
C TYR A 88 -5.59 15.99 -10.40
N LEU A 89 -6.43 15.99 -11.44
CA LEU A 89 -7.88 16.01 -11.29
C LEU A 89 -8.35 14.60 -10.96
N LYS A 90 -8.56 14.35 -9.65
CA LYS A 90 -9.26 13.15 -9.16
C LYS A 90 -10.57 12.99 -9.92
N LYS A 91 -10.82 11.80 -10.48
CA LYS A 91 -12.06 11.52 -11.20
C LYS A 91 -13.19 11.23 -10.21
N ASP A 92 -14.43 11.52 -10.59
CA ASP A 92 -15.59 11.37 -9.69
C ASP A 92 -15.81 9.91 -9.22
N TRP A 93 -15.44 8.95 -10.06
CA TRP A 93 -15.53 7.51 -9.75
C TRP A 93 -14.33 6.99 -8.95
N GLN A 94 -13.32 7.82 -8.70
CA GLN A 94 -12.08 7.39 -8.09
C GLN A 94 -12.17 7.43 -6.57
N GLU A 95 -11.98 6.27 -5.95
CA GLU A 95 -11.96 6.14 -4.49
C GLU A 95 -10.67 6.71 -3.88
N GLU A 96 -10.70 6.95 -2.57
CA GLU A 96 -9.50 7.31 -1.81
C GLU A 96 -8.58 6.09 -1.65
N HIS A 97 -7.28 6.34 -1.53
CA HIS A 97 -6.32 5.26 -1.38
C HIS A 97 -6.47 4.58 -0.03
N GLU A 98 -6.72 3.26 -0.04
CA GLU A 98 -6.67 2.42 1.16
C GLU A 98 -5.52 1.42 1.08
N PRO A 99 -4.74 1.25 2.16
CA PRO A 99 -3.69 0.23 2.21
C PRO A 99 -4.29 -1.18 2.25
N ASN A 100 -3.45 -2.18 1.95
CA ASN A 100 -3.87 -3.57 1.95
C ASN A 100 -4.30 -4.03 3.36
N HIS A 101 -5.54 -4.48 3.49
CA HIS A 101 -6.10 -4.99 4.73
C HIS A 101 -5.99 -6.52 4.91
N THR A 102 -5.23 -7.21 4.07
CA THR A 102 -5.02 -8.66 4.16
C THR A 102 -4.54 -9.08 5.56
N GLY A 103 -5.13 -10.15 6.11
CA GLY A 103 -4.80 -10.66 7.46
C GLY A 103 -5.36 -9.82 8.61
N THR A 104 -6.09 -8.73 8.32
CA THR A 104 -6.78 -7.92 9.34
C THR A 104 -8.29 -8.22 9.36
N LYS A 105 -9.00 -7.68 10.36
CA LYS A 105 -10.47 -7.75 10.42
C LYS A 105 -11.17 -7.01 9.28
N LYS A 106 -10.47 -6.11 8.59
CA LYS A 106 -10.97 -5.33 7.44
C LYS A 106 -10.67 -5.98 6.08
N ALA A 107 -10.10 -7.19 6.07
CA ALA A 107 -9.78 -7.88 4.82
C ALA A 107 -11.03 -8.06 3.95
N TYR A 108 -10.86 -7.92 2.63
CA TYR A 108 -11.92 -8.27 1.69
C TYR A 108 -12.25 -9.77 1.82
N LEU A 109 -13.54 -10.06 1.97
CA LEU A 109 -14.07 -11.42 1.99
C LEU A 109 -15.03 -11.60 0.81
N PRO A 110 -14.91 -12.68 0.02
CA PRO A 110 -15.85 -12.96 -1.07
C PRO A 110 -17.25 -13.30 -0.53
N SER A 111 -18.27 -13.23 -1.40
CA SER A 111 -19.63 -13.67 -1.08
C SER A 111 -19.63 -15.14 -0.66
N GLY A 112 -20.37 -15.48 0.40
CA GLY A 112 -20.41 -16.85 0.95
C GLY A 112 -19.20 -17.24 1.80
N HIS A 113 -18.21 -16.36 1.99
CA HIS A 113 -17.10 -16.64 2.90
C HIS A 113 -17.61 -16.82 4.35
N PRO A 114 -17.20 -17.87 5.08
CA PRO A 114 -17.74 -18.16 6.42
C PRO A 114 -17.67 -16.98 7.40
N LEU A 115 -16.58 -16.21 7.36
CA LEU A 115 -16.38 -15.04 8.22
C LEU A 115 -17.21 -13.79 7.80
N LYS A 116 -17.73 -13.73 6.57
CA LYS A 116 -18.57 -12.62 6.07
C LYS A 116 -20.06 -12.89 6.31
N GLY A 117 -20.41 -14.15 6.56
CA GLY A 117 -21.77 -14.66 6.52
C GLY A 117 -22.00 -15.49 5.26
N SER A 118 -22.68 -16.62 5.42
CA SER A 118 -22.90 -17.65 4.39
C SER A 118 -23.88 -17.26 3.28
N LYS A 119 -24.10 -15.96 3.04
CA LYS A 119 -24.97 -15.50 1.96
C LYS A 119 -24.18 -15.54 0.66
N ARG A 120 -24.38 -16.61 -0.11
CA ARG A 120 -23.91 -16.68 -1.50
C ARG A 120 -24.73 -15.75 -2.39
N GLU A 121 -24.17 -15.33 -3.52
CA GLU A 121 -24.96 -14.64 -4.53
C GLU A 121 -26.04 -15.56 -5.09
N PRO A 122 -27.27 -15.04 -5.30
CA PRO A 122 -28.33 -15.84 -5.88
C PRO A 122 -28.01 -16.15 -7.34
N ALA A 123 -28.18 -17.41 -7.75
CA ALA A 123 -28.05 -17.83 -9.13
C ALA A 123 -29.43 -18.01 -9.76
N THR A 124 -29.54 -17.87 -11.09
CA THR A 124 -30.81 -18.03 -11.83
C THR A 124 -31.47 -19.39 -11.62
N GLY A 125 -30.71 -20.41 -11.20
CA GLY A 125 -31.20 -21.75 -10.89
C GLY A 125 -31.46 -22.01 -9.40
N ASP A 126 -31.55 -20.97 -8.58
CA ASP A 126 -31.80 -21.13 -7.15
C ASP A 126 -33.18 -21.72 -6.90
N TYR A 127 -33.19 -22.91 -6.31
CA TYR A 127 -34.42 -23.59 -5.92
C TYR A 127 -35.08 -22.87 -4.75
N GLU A 128 -36.35 -22.51 -4.90
CA GLU A 128 -37.21 -22.07 -3.81
C GLU A 128 -37.88 -23.28 -3.16
N ALA A 129 -37.54 -23.56 -1.90
CA ALA A 129 -38.13 -24.68 -1.20
C ALA A 129 -39.59 -24.41 -0.82
N TRP A 130 -40.48 -25.30 -1.25
CA TRP A 130 -41.87 -25.28 -0.80
C TRP A 130 -41.96 -25.53 0.70
N THR A 131 -42.63 -24.63 1.43
CA THR A 131 -42.91 -24.77 2.87
C THR A 131 -44.40 -25.03 3.08
N PRO A 132 -44.80 -26.21 3.56
CA PRO A 132 -46.21 -26.49 3.86
C PRO A 132 -46.71 -25.61 5.00
N SER A 133 -47.82 -24.90 4.78
CA SER A 133 -48.56 -24.24 5.85
C SER A 133 -49.13 -25.30 6.80
N GLY A 134 -48.76 -25.24 8.07
CA GLY A 134 -48.90 -26.32 9.04
C GLY A 134 -50.30 -26.91 9.23
N THR A 135 -50.31 -28.19 9.56
CA THR A 135 -51.44 -28.92 10.13
C THR A 135 -51.84 -28.27 11.45
N LYS A 136 -53.07 -27.73 11.54
CA LYS A 136 -53.69 -27.43 12.83
C LYS A 136 -53.93 -28.76 13.55
N GLY A 137 -53.19 -28.99 14.64
CA GLY A 137 -53.47 -30.02 15.64
C GLY A 137 -53.91 -29.36 16.93
#